data_AF-A0AAP4BAN5-F1
#
_entry.id   AF-A0AAP4BAN5-F1
#
_cell.length_a   1.000
_cell.length_b   1.000
_cell.length_c   1.000
_cell.angle_alpha   90.00
_cell.angle_beta   90.00
_cell.angle_gamma   90.00
#
_symmetry.space_group_name_H-M   'P 1'
#
loop_
_entity.id
_entity.type
_entity.pdbx_description
1 polymer ?
#
loop_
_entity_poly.entity_id
_entity_poly.type
_entity_poly.pdbx_seq_one_letter_code
_entity_poly.pdbx_strand_id
1 'polypeptide(L)' 'MTTPLFLLRCVQLGISIRDLDLLTIGMVNDMYVESGNDQDADRKYSVIATQADFDRF' A
#
# COMPACT_ATOMS: atom_id res chain seq x y z
N MET A 1 9.01 -5.90 9.51
CA MET A 1 9.57 -4.61 9.02
C MET A 1 10.54 -4.09 10.06
N THR A 2 11.77 -3.72 9.69
CA THR A 2 12.73 -3.09 10.63
C THR A 2 12.58 -1.57 10.59
N THR A 3 12.94 -0.86 11.67
CA THR A 3 12.83 0.61 11.74
C THR A 3 13.54 1.34 10.59
N PRO A 4 14.76 0.96 10.17
CA PRO A 4 15.42 1.60 9.02
C PRO A 4 14.64 1.40 7.71
N LEU A 5 14.08 0.19 7.49
CA LEU A 5 13.28 -0.10 6.31
C LEU A 5 11.97 0.69 6.31
N PHE A 6 11.33 0.84 7.47
CA PHE A 6 10.12 1.66 7.63
C PHE A 6 10.37 3.12 7.25
N LEU A 7 11.43 3.73 7.78
CA LEU A 7 11.78 5.12 7.46
C LEU A 7 12.12 5.29 5.97
N LEU A 8 12.79 4.31 5.37
CA LEU A 8 13.01 4.30 3.92
C LEU A 8 11.69 4.30 3.14
N ARG A 9 10.69 3.52 3.57
CA ARG A 9 9.36 3.52 2.92
C ARG A 9 8.65 4.86 3.07
N CYS A 10 8.75 5.49 4.25
CA CYS A 10 8.19 6.83 4.46
C CYS A 10 8.76 7.82 3.44
N VAL A 11 10.08 7.85 3.27
CA VAL A 11 10.75 8.73 2.30
C VAL A 11 10.38 8.39 0.86
N GLN A 12 10.27 7.11 0.50
CA GLN A 12 9.85 6.68 -0.85
C GLN A 12 8.42 7.12 -1.19
N LEU A 13 7.53 7.16 -0.20
CA LEU A 13 6.17 7.68 -0.33
C LEU A 13 6.10 9.21 -0.26
N GLY A 14 7.23 9.91 -0.09
CA GLY A 14 7.26 11.36 0.06
C GLY A 14 6.77 11.87 1.42
N ILE A 15 6.65 10.99 2.42
CA ILE A 15 6.20 11.34 3.76
C ILE A 15 7.38 11.93 4.54
N SER A 16 7.21 13.17 5.00
CA SER A 16 8.18 13.81 5.88
C SER A 16 8.19 13.12 7.23
N ILE A 17 9.39 12.98 7.84
CA ILE A 17 9.55 12.41 9.18
C ILE A 17 8.74 13.19 10.23
N ARG A 18 8.52 14.50 10.00
CA ARG A 18 7.72 15.36 10.90
C ARG A 18 6.24 15.00 10.92
N ASP A 19 5.74 14.44 9.82
CA ASP A 19 4.31 14.11 9.67
C ASP A 19 3.99 12.71 10.21
N LEU A 20 5.02 11.94 10.63
CA LEU A 20 4.85 10.58 11.16
C LEU A 20 4.11 10.55 12.50
N ASP A 21 4.04 11.65 13.25
CA ASP A 21 3.24 11.73 14.48
C ASP A 21 1.72 11.62 14.20
N LEU A 22 1.30 11.91 12.97
CA LEU A 22 -0.09 11.81 12.52
C LEU A 22 -0.43 10.43 11.93
N LEU A 23 0.56 9.57 11.74
CA LEU A 23 0.41 8.32 10.99
C LEU A 23 0.83 7.12 11.84
N THR A 24 0.03 6.06 11.76
CA THR A 24 0.44 4.79 12.36
C THR A 24 1.35 4.02 11.39
N ILE A 25 2.17 3.12 11.95
CA ILE A 25 3.02 2.21 11.15
C ILE A 25 2.17 1.41 10.14
N GLY A 26 0.96 1.00 10.53
CA GLY A 26 0.02 0.27 9.67
C GLY A 26 -0.41 1.09 8.45
N MET A 27 -0.79 2.36 8.65
CA MET A 27 -1.22 3.23 7.54
C MET A 27 -0.11 3.43 6.50
N VAL A 28 1.13 3.66 6.95
CA VAL A 28 2.27 3.81 6.04
C VAL A 28 2.55 2.50 5.30
N ASN A 29 2.42 1.35 5.96
CA ASN A 29 2.56 0.05 5.32
C ASN A 29 1.49 -0.16 4.24
N ASP A 30 0.23 0.17 4.53
CA ASP A 30 -0.87 0.00 3.59
C ASP A 30 -0.71 0.91 2.37
N MET A 31 -0.34 2.18 2.57
CA MET A 31 -0.01 3.09 1.48
C MET A 31 1.18 2.60 0.64
N TYR A 32 2.18 1.99 1.27
CA TYR A 32 3.32 1.41 0.54
C TYR A 32 2.90 0.22 -0.34
N VAL A 33 2.04 -0.66 0.18
CA VAL A 33 1.49 -1.79 -0.58
C VAL A 33 0.63 -1.28 -1.73
N GLU A 34 -0.24 -0.31 -1.48
CA GLU A 34 -1.13 0.25 -2.49
C GLU A 34 -0.35 0.97 -3.60
N SER A 35 0.72 1.69 -3.24
CA SER A 35 1.61 2.28 -4.25
C SER A 35 2.27 1.22 -5.15
N GLY A 36 2.55 0.02 -4.62
CA GLY A 36 3.01 -1.11 -5.41
C GLY A 36 1.90 -1.67 -6.31
N ASN A 37 0.70 -1.85 -5.76
CA ASN A 37 -0.48 -2.28 -6.52
C ASN A 37 -0.81 -1.35 -7.68
N ASP A 38 -0.70 -0.02 -7.48
CA ASP A 38 -0.92 0.99 -8.53
C ASP A 38 0.15 0.92 -9.63
N GLN A 39 1.41 0.69 -9.27
CA GLN A 39 2.48 0.48 -10.24
C GLN A 39 2.31 -0.81 -11.05
N ASP A 40 1.74 -1.84 -10.42
CA ASP A 40 1.37 -3.09 -11.05
C ASP A 40 -0.08 -3.05 -11.61
N ALA A 41 -0.82 -1.94 -11.53
CA ALA A 41 -2.19 -1.86 -12.09
C ALA A 41 -2.20 -1.97 -13.63
N ASP A 42 -1.10 -1.57 -14.27
CA ASP A 42 -0.84 -1.84 -15.69
C ASP A 42 -0.63 -3.34 -15.97
N ARG A 43 -0.21 -4.11 -14.96
CA ARG A 43 -0.21 -5.58 -14.95
C ARG A 43 -1.50 -6.07 -14.31
N LYS A 44 -2.60 -5.96 -15.06
CA LYS A 44 -3.92 -6.54 -14.71
C LYS A 44 -3.77 -7.75 -13.79
N TYR A 45 -4.27 -7.66 -12.56
CA TYR A 45 -4.34 -8.81 -11.67
C TYR A 45 -4.82 -10.02 -12.49
N SER A 46 -4.11 -11.15 -12.39
CA SER A 46 -4.38 -12.32 -13.23
C SER A 46 -5.83 -12.80 -13.11
N VAL A 47 -6.46 -12.52 -11.96
CA VAL A 47 -7.88 -12.72 -11.70
C VAL A 47 -8.38 -11.52 -10.91
N ILE A 48 -9.44 -10.89 -11.41
CA ILE A 48 -10.20 -9.84 -10.70
C ILE A 48 -11.57 -10.45 -10.37
N ALA A 49 -11.98 -10.37 -9.10
CA ALA A 49 -13.30 -10.83 -8.69
C ALA A 49 -14.38 -10.03 -9.44
N THR A 50 -15.32 -10.73 -10.04
CA THR A 50 -16.44 -10.13 -10.76
C THR A 50 -17.67 -10.04 -9.88
N GLN A 51 -18.64 -9.21 -10.28
CA GLN A 51 -19.95 -9.14 -9.61
C GLN A 51 -20.60 -10.54 -9.50
N ALA A 52 -20.47 -11.38 -10.53
CA ALA A 52 -21.01 -12.74 -10.53
C ALA A 52 -20.36 -13.67 -9.49
N ASP A 53 -19.16 -13.36 -9.00
CA ASP A 53 -18.51 -14.12 -7.92
C ASP A 53 -19.07 -13.73 -6.55
N PHE A 54 -19.43 -12.46 -6.36
CA PHE A 54 -20.12 -11.99 -5.16
C PHE A 54 -21.58 -12.47 -5.11
N ASP A 55 -22.27 -12.51 -6.25
CA ASP A 55 -23.67 -12.98 -6.34
C ASP A 55 -23.82 -14.49 -6.06
N ARG A 56 -22.71 -15.24 -6.02
CA ARG A 56 -22.65 -16.69 -5.74
C ARG A 56 -22.40 -17.05 -4.27
N PHE A 57 -22.20 -16.06 -3.40
CA PHE A 57 -22.06 -16.20 -1.95
C PHE A 57 -23.42 -16.08 -1.24
#